data_AF-A0A8X6M892-F1
#
_entry.id   AF-A0A8X6M892-F1
#
_cell.length_a   1.000
_cell.length_b   1.000
_cell.length_c   1.000
_cell.angle_alpha   90.00
_cell.angle_beta   90.00
_cell.angle_gamma   90.00
#
_symmetry.space_group_name_H-M   'P 1'
#
loop_
_entity.id
_entity.type
_entity.pdbx_description
1 polymer ?
#
loop_
_entity_poly.entity_id
_entity_poly.type
_entity_poly.pdbx_seq_one_letter_code
_entity_poly.pdbx_strand_id
1 'polypeptide(L)'
;MDFSRHIKPLTGETDWPMWKRKILDYHEGAVEVIDDKLKRPESIDADAQETVRKHHKELCDLYRKANSYAKLMIASTVTDAVYQKITYREAAFEAWEALKQQYEATSKDQLFKICTEFFAFRWAPGEVVLTHIAKLRSLWNELNNGLEAKEESKLPDLMLSL
;
A
#
# COMPACT_ATOMS: atom_id res chain seq x y z
N MET A 1 -8.84 6.87 19.91
CA MET A 1 -9.57 5.95 19.02
C MET A 1 -8.68 4.74 18.79
N ASP A 2 -9.22 3.53 18.91
CA ASP A 2 -8.46 2.28 18.88
C ASP A 2 -8.52 1.69 17.46
N PHE A 3 -7.79 2.31 16.52
CA PHE A 3 -7.78 1.98 15.08
C PHE A 3 -7.36 0.54 14.80
N SER A 4 -6.49 0.00 15.66
CA SER A 4 -6.02 -1.38 15.69
C SER A 4 -7.13 -2.43 15.79
N ARG A 5 -8.31 -2.10 16.33
CA ARG A 5 -9.36 -3.10 16.57
C ARG A 5 -10.04 -3.62 15.30
N HIS A 6 -9.99 -2.86 14.19
CA HIS A 6 -10.70 -3.19 12.95
C HIS A 6 -9.79 -3.42 11.73
N ILE A 7 -8.51 -3.09 11.85
CA ILE A 7 -7.51 -3.26 10.81
C ILE A 7 -6.56 -4.38 11.24
N LYS A 8 -6.56 -5.48 10.48
CA LYS A 8 -5.57 -6.56 10.66
C LYS A 8 -4.18 -5.94 10.46
N PRO A 9 -3.22 -6.14 11.37
CA PRO A 9 -1.90 -5.56 11.24
C PRO A 9 -1.22 -5.94 9.93
N LEU A 10 -0.48 -5.01 9.31
CA LEU A 10 0.36 -5.30 8.16
C LEU A 10 1.55 -6.15 8.61
N THR A 11 1.52 -7.43 8.23
CA THR A 11 2.59 -8.40 8.55
C THR A 11 3.51 -8.68 7.37
N GLY A 12 2.98 -8.59 6.15
CA GLY A 12 3.73 -8.86 4.92
C GLY A 12 2.95 -8.52 3.66
N GLU A 13 3.51 -8.89 2.50
CA GLU A 13 3.00 -8.54 1.17
C GLU A 13 1.54 -8.94 0.92
N THR A 14 1.10 -10.09 1.42
CA THR A 14 -0.26 -10.61 1.20
C THR A 14 -1.34 -9.77 1.90
N ASP A 15 -0.99 -9.07 2.98
CA ASP A 15 -1.90 -8.18 3.70
C ASP A 15 -2.02 -6.80 3.03
N TRP A 16 -1.03 -6.42 2.21
CA TRP A 16 -0.86 -5.06 1.70
C TRP A 16 -2.09 -4.50 0.95
N PRO A 17 -2.71 -5.21 -0.02
CA PRO A 17 -3.81 -4.62 -0.79
C PRO A 17 -5.03 -4.28 0.08
N MET A 18 -5.38 -5.17 1.01
CA MET A 18 -6.53 -4.99 1.89
C MET A 18 -6.23 -4.01 3.03
N TRP A 19 -5.01 -4.04 3.56
CA TRP A 19 -4.55 -3.07 4.55
C TRP A 19 -4.54 -1.65 3.98
N LYS A 20 -3.94 -1.46 2.79
CA LYS A 20 -3.89 -0.17 2.10
C LYS A 20 -5.29 0.41 1.90
N ARG A 21 -6.23 -0.40 1.41
CA ARG A 21 -7.62 0.01 1.22
C ARG A 21 -8.26 0.44 2.54
N LYS A 22 -8.11 -0.35 3.60
CA LYS A 22 -8.63 0.01 4.93
C LYS A 22 -8.05 1.30 5.49
N ILE A 23 -6.77 1.60 5.25
CA ILE A 23 -6.17 2.87 5.68
C ILE A 23 -6.74 4.05 4.88
N LEU A 24 -6.91 3.88 3.56
CA LEU A 24 -7.48 4.92 2.70
C LEU A 24 -8.98 5.15 2.92
N ASP A 25 -9.72 4.12 3.33
CA ASP A 25 -11.14 4.21 3.64
C ASP A 25 -11.40 4.93 4.98
N TYR A 26 -10.38 5.07 5.85
CA TYR A 26 -10.51 5.70 7.17
C TYR A 26 -10.05 7.17 7.18
N HIS A 27 -11.07 8.05 7.28
CA HIS A 27 -11.05 9.47 7.70
C HIS A 27 -10.46 10.54 6.75
N GLU A 28 -11.30 11.55 6.47
CA GLU A 28 -10.92 12.87 5.93
C GLU A 28 -9.85 13.54 6.81
N GLY A 29 -8.79 14.04 6.19
CA GLY A 29 -7.61 14.68 6.76
C GLY A 29 -6.34 13.83 6.70
N ALA A 30 -6.44 12.52 6.99
CA ALA A 30 -5.28 11.62 7.02
C ALA A 30 -4.84 11.23 5.60
N VAL A 31 -5.83 10.99 4.74
CA VAL A 31 -5.63 10.61 3.34
C VAL A 31 -4.95 11.74 2.57
N GLU A 32 -5.29 12.99 2.86
CA GLU A 32 -4.71 14.16 2.18
C GLU A 32 -3.22 14.33 2.51
N VAL A 33 -2.77 13.98 3.71
CA VAL A 33 -1.33 13.96 4.03
C VAL A 33 -0.65 12.76 3.38
N ILE A 34 -1.30 11.59 3.38
CA ILE A 34 -0.79 10.34 2.80
C ILE A 34 -0.68 10.42 1.26
N ASP A 35 -1.56 11.19 0.62
CA ASP A 35 -1.63 11.41 -0.83
C ASP A 35 -0.88 12.67 -1.28
N ASP A 36 -0.09 13.28 -0.38
CA ASP A 36 0.69 14.52 -0.60
C ASP A 36 -0.17 15.74 -1.03
N LYS A 37 -1.48 15.69 -0.83
CA LYS A 37 -2.42 16.80 -1.09
C LYS A 37 -2.34 17.89 -0.01
N LEU A 38 -2.08 17.51 1.24
CA LEU A 38 -1.83 18.42 2.36
C LEU A 38 -0.35 18.41 2.73
N LYS A 39 0.40 19.35 2.18
CA LYS A 39 1.87 19.46 2.33
C LYS A 39 2.26 20.22 3.59
N ARG A 40 3.49 19.96 4.05
CA ARG A 40 4.14 20.78 5.08
C ARG A 40 4.19 22.23 4.58
N PRO A 41 3.59 23.21 5.28
CA PRO A 41 3.65 24.60 4.86
C PRO A 41 5.08 25.12 4.84
N GLU A 42 5.44 25.87 3.79
CA GLU A 42 6.76 26.52 3.67
C GLU A 42 6.91 27.65 4.69
N SER A 43 8.14 28.00 5.04
CA SER A 43 8.41 29.13 5.93
C SER A 43 7.98 30.44 5.27
N ILE A 44 7.22 31.27 5.98
CA ILE A 44 6.88 32.63 5.56
C ILE A 44 7.99 33.63 5.96
N ASP A 45 8.03 34.75 5.28
CA ASP A 45 8.91 35.87 5.58
C ASP A 45 8.70 36.40 7.00
N ALA A 46 9.79 36.75 7.68
CA ALA A 46 9.78 37.33 9.01
C ALA A 46 9.09 38.70 9.06
N ASP A 47 8.93 39.38 7.92
CA ASP A 47 8.22 40.67 7.77
C ASP A 47 6.78 40.51 7.25
N ALA A 48 6.27 39.28 7.15
CA ALA A 48 4.90 39.03 6.69
C ALA A 48 3.85 39.73 7.57
N GLN A 49 2.74 40.16 6.97
CA GLN A 49 1.63 40.80 7.69
C GLN A 49 1.00 39.84 8.71
N GLU A 50 0.43 40.40 9.80
CA GLU A 50 -0.18 39.63 10.89
C GLU A 50 -1.28 38.67 10.42
N THR A 51 -2.07 39.07 9.41
CA THR A 51 -3.09 38.22 8.79
C THR A 51 -2.50 37.01 8.08
N VAL A 52 -1.35 37.19 7.40
CA VAL A 52 -0.60 36.12 6.72
C VAL A 52 0.04 35.19 7.75
N ARG A 53 0.61 35.74 8.84
CA ARG A 53 1.15 34.93 9.96
C ARG A 53 0.08 34.07 10.62
N LYS A 54 -1.10 34.66 10.88
CA LYS A 54 -2.22 33.94 11.49
C LYS A 54 -2.71 32.80 10.59
N HIS A 55 -2.91 33.07 9.31
CA HIS A 55 -3.33 32.05 8.34
C HIS A 55 -2.28 30.94 8.18
N HIS A 56 -1.00 31.30 8.10
CA HIS A 56 0.11 30.34 8.03
C HIS A 56 0.17 29.43 9.26
N LYS A 57 -0.04 29.99 10.45
CA LYS A 57 -0.10 29.23 11.70
C LYS A 57 -1.27 28.23 11.68
N GLU A 58 -2.45 28.65 11.22
CA GLU A 58 -3.62 27.77 11.09
C GLU A 58 -3.34 26.59 10.14
N LEU A 59 -2.68 26.84 9.00
CA LEU A 59 -2.25 25.79 8.06
C LEU A 59 -1.20 24.85 8.68
N CYS A 60 -0.21 25.41 9.40
CA CYS A 60 0.80 24.62 10.11
C CYS A 60 0.17 23.70 11.16
N ASP A 61 -0.78 24.22 11.92
CA ASP A 61 -1.47 23.45 12.96
C ASP A 61 -2.38 22.38 12.36
N LEU A 62 -3.04 22.67 11.23
CA LEU A 62 -3.83 21.70 10.47
C LEU A 62 -2.96 20.56 9.95
N TYR A 63 -1.87 20.87 9.25
CA TYR A 63 -0.92 19.87 8.75
C TYR A 63 -0.34 19.04 9.89
N ARG A 64 0.10 19.67 11.00
CA ARG A 64 0.69 18.95 12.13
C ARG A 64 -0.28 17.95 12.74
N LYS A 65 -1.54 18.34 12.92
CA LYS A 65 -2.60 17.45 13.44
C LYS A 65 -2.85 16.29 12.49
N ALA A 66 -3.07 16.57 11.21
CA ALA A 66 -3.34 15.56 10.20
C ALA A 66 -2.16 14.57 10.04
N ASN A 67 -0.93 15.08 9.97
CA ASN A 67 0.28 14.26 9.87
C ASN A 67 0.49 13.38 11.11
N SER A 68 0.34 13.93 12.31
CA SER A 68 0.48 13.15 13.56
C SER A 68 -0.57 12.04 13.65
N TYR A 69 -1.79 12.35 13.23
CA TYR A 69 -2.89 11.39 13.19
C TYR A 69 -2.63 10.26 12.19
N ALA A 70 -2.21 10.59 10.96
CA ALA A 70 -1.85 9.59 9.95
C ALA A 70 -0.67 8.70 10.40
N LYS A 71 0.37 9.27 11.02
CA LYS A 71 1.48 8.50 11.60
C LYS A 71 1.01 7.53 12.68
N LEU A 72 0.16 7.99 13.59
CA LEU A 72 -0.38 7.14 14.64
C LEU A 72 -1.23 6.01 14.07
N MET A 73 -2.06 6.30 13.07
CA MET A 73 -2.88 5.31 12.37
C MET A 73 -2.02 4.22 11.74
N ILE A 74 -1.01 4.60 10.95
CA ILE A 74 -0.06 3.66 10.33
C ILE A 74 0.66 2.87 11.44
N ALA A 75 1.22 3.54 12.44
CA ALA A 75 1.98 2.88 13.52
C ALA A 75 1.14 1.86 14.32
N SER A 76 -0.13 2.18 14.58
CA SER A 76 -1.04 1.30 15.33
C SER A 76 -1.56 0.10 14.54
N THR A 77 -1.31 0.05 13.23
CA THR A 77 -1.87 -0.97 12.33
C THR A 77 -0.79 -1.74 11.57
N VAL A 78 0.48 -1.61 11.99
CA VAL A 78 1.61 -2.40 11.48
C VAL A 78 2.20 -3.23 12.62
N THR A 79 2.94 -4.29 12.29
CA THR A 79 3.73 -5.01 13.30
C THR A 79 4.98 -4.23 13.71
N ASP A 80 5.58 -4.55 14.86
CA ASP A 80 6.83 -3.91 15.32
C ASP A 80 7.96 -4.01 14.28
N ALA A 81 8.04 -5.15 13.59
CA ALA A 81 9.03 -5.37 12.52
C ALA A 81 8.83 -4.43 11.33
N VAL A 82 7.57 -4.13 10.97
CA VAL A 82 7.25 -3.16 9.91
C VAL A 82 7.40 -1.73 10.42
N TYR A 83 7.02 -1.47 11.67
CA TYR A 83 7.18 -0.17 12.32
C TYR A 83 8.64 0.29 12.35
N GLN A 84 9.58 -0.60 12.69
CA GLN A 84 11.02 -0.29 12.68
C GLN A 84 11.52 0.21 11.32
N LYS A 85 10.89 -0.22 10.22
CA LYS A 85 11.26 0.20 8.86
C LYS A 85 10.72 1.57 8.46
N ILE A 86 9.76 2.12 9.21
CA ILE A 86 9.14 3.41 8.93
C ILE A 86 9.29 4.43 10.06
N THR A 87 9.80 4.03 11.22
CA THR A 87 9.89 4.87 12.43
C THR A 87 10.74 6.13 12.23
N TYR A 88 11.77 6.06 11.36
CA TYR A 88 12.67 7.17 11.06
C TYR A 88 12.11 8.18 10.05
N ARG A 89 10.90 7.95 9.52
CA ARG A 89 10.24 8.88 8.60
C ARG A 89 9.60 10.03 9.36
N GLU A 90 9.86 11.26 8.93
CA GLU A 90 9.35 12.46 9.60
C GLU A 90 7.86 12.66 9.31
N ALA A 91 7.49 12.51 8.04
CA ALA A 91 6.12 12.67 7.56
C ALA A 91 5.40 11.33 7.39
N ALA A 92 4.08 11.33 7.58
CA ALA A 92 3.22 10.18 7.29
C ALA A 92 3.31 9.77 5.81
N PHE A 93 3.42 10.75 4.91
CA PHE A 93 3.66 10.53 3.48
C PHE A 93 4.91 9.68 3.22
N GLU A 94 6.03 10.01 3.85
CA GLU A 94 7.28 9.27 3.69
C GLU A 94 7.18 7.84 4.24
N ALA A 95 6.49 7.66 5.37
CA ALA A 95 6.21 6.34 5.91
C ALA A 95 5.35 5.52 4.94
N TRP A 96 4.33 6.14 4.36
CA TRP A 96 3.45 5.52 3.38
C TRP A 96 4.18 5.15 2.08
N GLU A 97 5.01 6.05 1.54
CA GLU A 97 5.83 5.78 0.36
C GLU A 97 6.86 4.68 0.61
N ALA A 98 7.45 4.61 1.79
CA ALA A 98 8.35 3.50 2.14
C ALA A 98 7.62 2.15 2.15
N LEU A 99 6.39 2.10 2.67
CA LEU A 99 5.57 0.89 2.64
C LEU A 99 5.16 0.53 1.22
N LYS A 100 4.76 1.52 0.41
CA LYS A 100 4.49 1.31 -1.02
C LYS A 100 5.72 0.78 -1.74
N GLN A 101 6.89 1.38 -1.57
CA GLN A 101 8.11 0.87 -2.19
C GLN A 101 8.41 -0.56 -1.74
N GLN A 102 8.15 -0.90 -0.48
CA GLN A 102 8.39 -2.24 0.02
C GLN A 102 7.40 -3.29 -0.51
N TYR A 103 6.12 -2.94 -0.70
CA TYR A 103 5.05 -3.89 -0.98
C TYR A 103 4.37 -3.71 -2.35
N GLU A 104 4.61 -2.61 -3.05
CA GLU A 104 4.17 -2.34 -4.42
C GLU A 104 5.29 -2.53 -5.44
N ALA A 105 6.57 -2.34 -5.09
CA ALA A 105 7.69 -2.62 -6.01
C ALA A 105 7.75 -4.11 -6.39
N THR A 106 7.09 -4.96 -5.63
CA THR A 106 6.82 -6.33 -6.03
C THR A 106 6.08 -6.37 -7.36
N SER A 107 5.27 -5.40 -7.84
CA SER A 107 4.50 -5.57 -9.09
C SER A 107 5.35 -5.84 -10.36
N LYS A 108 6.55 -5.24 -10.47
CA LYS A 108 7.46 -5.53 -11.59
C LYS A 108 8.07 -6.92 -11.47
N ASP A 109 8.53 -7.28 -10.27
CA ASP A 109 9.09 -8.59 -9.94
C ASP A 109 8.04 -9.68 -9.76
N GLN A 110 6.77 -9.32 -9.55
CA GLN A 110 5.64 -10.19 -9.25
C GLN A 110 5.05 -10.69 -10.54
N LEU A 111 4.91 -9.86 -11.58
CA LEU A 111 4.63 -10.39 -12.91
C LEU A 111 5.75 -11.34 -13.36
N PHE A 112 7.01 -10.96 -13.14
CA PHE A 112 8.16 -11.82 -13.47
C PHE A 112 8.17 -13.13 -12.66
N LYS A 113 7.88 -13.06 -11.35
CA LYS A 113 7.78 -14.21 -10.45
C LYS A 113 6.59 -15.10 -10.81
N ILE A 114 5.41 -14.54 -11.07
CA ILE A 114 4.23 -15.28 -11.53
C ILE A 114 4.53 -15.96 -12.87
N CYS A 115 5.17 -15.27 -13.82
CA CYS A 115 5.63 -15.89 -15.06
C CYS A 115 6.58 -17.07 -14.76
N THR A 116 7.57 -16.87 -13.89
CA THR A 116 8.55 -17.90 -13.55
C THR A 116 7.91 -19.11 -12.88
N GLU A 117 7.00 -18.89 -11.93
CA GLU A 117 6.25 -19.92 -11.22
C GLU A 117 5.30 -20.67 -12.16
N PHE A 118 4.60 -19.95 -13.05
CA PHE A 118 3.71 -20.55 -14.05
C PHE A 118 4.49 -21.44 -15.03
N PHE A 119 5.60 -20.96 -15.59
CA PHE A 119 6.40 -21.75 -16.54
C PHE A 119 7.20 -22.87 -15.87
N ALA A 120 7.52 -22.74 -14.59
CA ALA A 120 8.14 -23.80 -13.80
C ALA A 120 7.12 -24.79 -13.20
N PHE A 121 5.82 -24.52 -13.31
CA PHE A 121 4.78 -25.34 -12.71
C PHE A 121 4.76 -26.74 -13.32
N ARG A 122 4.93 -27.75 -12.48
CA ARG A 122 4.95 -29.16 -12.89
C ARG A 122 4.14 -30.00 -11.91
N TRP A 123 3.59 -31.08 -12.43
CA TRP A 123 2.88 -32.06 -11.63
C TRP A 123 3.79 -32.69 -10.57
N ALA A 124 3.34 -32.67 -9.31
CA ALA A 124 4.07 -33.32 -8.22
C ALA A 124 3.63 -34.79 -8.04
N PRO A 125 4.56 -35.74 -7.78
CA PRO A 125 4.20 -37.12 -7.49
C PRO A 125 3.24 -37.20 -6.29
N GLY A 126 2.10 -37.84 -6.48
CA GLY A 126 1.05 -37.95 -5.45
C GLY A 126 0.07 -36.77 -5.38
N GLU A 127 0.21 -35.75 -6.23
CA GLU A 127 -0.77 -34.66 -6.33
C GLU A 127 -2.07 -35.12 -7.02
N VAL A 128 -3.21 -34.70 -6.47
CA VAL A 128 -4.53 -34.97 -7.05
C VAL A 128 -4.78 -34.04 -8.23
N VAL A 129 -5.34 -34.58 -9.32
CA VAL A 129 -5.62 -33.84 -10.57
C VAL A 129 -6.38 -32.55 -10.34
N LEU A 130 -7.45 -32.59 -9.53
CA LEU A 130 -8.25 -31.42 -9.22
C LEU A 130 -7.45 -30.34 -8.50
N THR A 131 -6.55 -30.73 -7.59
CA THR A 131 -5.65 -29.80 -6.87
C THR A 131 -4.64 -29.17 -7.83
N HIS A 132 -4.09 -29.96 -8.75
CA HIS A 132 -3.17 -29.47 -9.76
C HIS A 132 -3.84 -28.45 -10.70
N ILE A 133 -5.04 -28.78 -11.21
CA ILE A 133 -5.83 -27.90 -12.08
C ILE A 133 -6.23 -26.60 -11.34
N ALA A 134 -6.64 -26.70 -10.07
CA ALA A 134 -7.00 -25.53 -9.28
C ALA A 134 -5.83 -24.55 -9.10
N LYS A 135 -4.62 -25.06 -8.82
CA LYS A 135 -3.40 -24.25 -8.72
C LYS A 135 -3.03 -23.62 -10.05
N LEU A 136 -3.12 -24.38 -11.14
CA LEU A 136 -2.85 -23.88 -12.49
C LEU A 136 -3.81 -22.75 -12.90
N ARG A 137 -5.10 -22.88 -12.58
CA ARG A 137 -6.10 -21.81 -12.81
C ARG A 137 -5.83 -20.58 -11.96
N SER A 138 -5.38 -20.75 -10.71
CA SER A 138 -4.97 -19.63 -9.85
C SER A 138 -3.81 -18.86 -10.48
N LEU A 139 -2.73 -19.56 -10.86
CA LEU A 139 -1.55 -18.95 -11.49
C LEU A 139 -1.90 -18.25 -12.81
N TRP A 140 -2.79 -18.82 -13.62
CA TRP A 140 -3.28 -18.20 -14.85
C TRP A 140 -4.03 -16.89 -14.59
N ASN A 141 -4.92 -16.88 -13.60
CA ASN A 141 -5.66 -15.69 -13.22
C ASN A 141 -4.76 -14.60 -12.65
N GLU A 142 -3.79 -14.98 -11.80
CA GLU A 142 -2.79 -14.08 -11.25
C GLU A 142 -1.91 -13.46 -12.35
N LEU A 143 -1.53 -14.25 -13.35
CA LEU A 143 -0.79 -13.78 -14.53
C LEU A 143 -1.60 -12.74 -15.32
N ASN A 144 -2.87 -13.03 -15.62
CA ASN A 144 -3.75 -12.12 -16.34
C ASN A 144 -4.03 -10.83 -15.58
N ASN A 145 -4.22 -10.90 -14.27
CA ASN A 145 -4.37 -9.72 -13.41
C ASN A 145 -3.08 -8.88 -13.39
N GLY A 146 -1.91 -9.54 -13.38
CA GLY A 146 -0.61 -8.87 -13.43
C GLY A 146 -0.34 -8.16 -14.76
N LEU A 147 -0.81 -8.72 -15.88
CA LEU A 147 -0.76 -8.08 -17.20
C LEU A 147 -1.68 -6.87 -17.28
N GLU A 148 -2.93 -7.01 -16.83
CA GLU A 148 -3.91 -5.91 -16.80
C GLU A 148 -3.43 -4.74 -15.93
N ALA A 149 -2.81 -5.03 -14.79
CA ALA A 149 -2.23 -4.01 -13.91
C ALA A 149 -1.05 -3.24 -14.54
N LYS A 150 -0.44 -3.77 -15.60
CA LYS A 150 0.61 -3.09 -16.39
C LYS A 150 0.09 -2.52 -17.71
N GLU A 151 -1.22 -2.49 -17.91
CA GLU A 151 -1.87 -2.04 -19.15
C GLU A 151 -1.48 -2.90 -20.38
N GLU A 152 -1.05 -4.14 -20.14
CA GLU A 152 -0.73 -5.12 -21.18
C GLU A 152 -1.98 -5.94 -21.57
N SER A 153 -1.93 -6.57 -22.74
CA SER A 153 -3.04 -7.41 -23.23
C SER A 153 -3.22 -8.66 -22.37
N LYS A 154 -4.47 -8.98 -22.01
CA LYS A 154 -4.83 -10.24 -21.35
C LYS A 154 -4.58 -11.44 -22.25
N LEU A 155 -4.19 -12.55 -21.64
CA LEU A 155 -4.11 -13.84 -22.31
C LEU A 155 -5.52 -14.44 -22.47
N PRO A 156 -5.78 -15.16 -23.56
CA PRO A 156 -7.09 -15.79 -23.81
C PRO A 156 -7.48 -16.78 -22.72
N ASP A 157 -8.78 -16.99 -22.48
CA ASP A 157 -9.30 -17.92 -21.46
C ASP A 157 -9.13 -19.42 -21.83
N LEU A 158 -7.95 -19.80 -22.33
CA LEU A 158 -7.62 -21.16 -22.74
C LEU A 158 -7.60 -22.15 -21.56
N MET A 159 -7.16 -21.70 -20.39
CA MET A 159 -6.99 -22.54 -19.18
C MET A 159 -8.22 -22.56 -18.28
N LEU A 160 -9.21 -21.70 -18.55
CA LEU A 160 -10.45 -21.59 -17.76
C LEU A 160 -11.57 -22.48 -18.28
N SER A 161 -11.42 -23.05 -19.48
CA SER A 161 -12.37 -23.95 -20.13
C SER A 161 -12.08 -25.45 -19.94
N LEU A 162 -10.97 -25.78 -19.28
CA LEU A 162 -10.61 -27.13 -18.79
C LEU A 162 -11.30 -27.44 -17.45
#